data_AF-A0A7L0SC76-F1
#
_entry.id   AF-A0A7L0SC76-F1
#
_cell.length_a   1.000
_cell.length_b   1.000
_cell.length_c   1.000
_cell.angle_alpha   90.00
_cell.angle_beta   90.00
_cell.angle_gamma   90.00
#
_symmetry.space_group_name_H-M   'P 1'
#
loop_
_entity.id
_entity.type
_entity.pdbx_description
1 polymer ?
#
loop_
_entity_poly.entity_id
_entity_poly.type
_entity_poly.pdbx_seq_one_letter_code
_entity_poly.pdbx_strand_id
1 'polypeptide(L)'
;WQLTATKPGRRVVRDKGTYVILRELHRCEREPDVLAACENLIQVLIGDEPGPGMENLLEVKIPEEVEEQLRRRDQEEEEEQERWRREEEEAAGDSTPCPEEPSG
;
A
#
# COMPACT_ATOMS: atom_id res chain seq x y z
N TRP A 1 -10.74 4.84 -3.25
CA TRP A 1 -11.12 5.20 -1.85
C TRP A 1 -12.55 5.71 -1.66
N GLN A 2 -13.55 5.37 -2.50
CA GLN A 2 -14.86 6.02 -2.39
C GLN A 2 -15.67 5.60 -1.16
N LEU A 3 -15.69 4.29 -0.84
CA LEU A 3 -16.50 3.79 0.28
C LEU A 3 -15.92 4.19 1.65
N THR A 4 -14.59 4.19 1.81
CA THR A 4 -13.92 4.48 3.09
C THR A 4 -13.58 5.96 3.29
N ALA A 5 -13.93 6.84 2.36
CA ALA A 5 -13.78 8.28 2.51
C ALA A 5 -14.63 8.84 3.68
N THR A 6 -15.80 8.27 3.92
CA THR A 6 -16.73 8.73 4.96
C THR A 6 -16.72 7.81 6.17
N LYS A 7 -16.95 8.39 7.35
CA LYS A 7 -17.10 7.65 8.61
C LYS A 7 -18.14 6.52 8.57
N PRO A 8 -19.37 6.73 8.05
CA PRO A 8 -20.33 5.63 7.91
C PRO A 8 -19.80 4.49 7.04
N GLY A 9 -19.11 4.81 5.95
CA GLY A 9 -18.54 3.82 5.06
C GLY A 9 -17.39 3.04 5.70
N ARG A 10 -16.46 3.70 6.40
CA ARG A 10 -15.41 3.02 7.20
C ARG A 10 -16.01 2.07 8.23
N ARG A 11 -17.07 2.51 8.91
CA ARG A 11 -17.78 1.67 9.90
C ARG A 11 -18.34 0.40 9.27
N VAL A 12 -19.07 0.53 8.15
CA VAL A 12 -19.62 -0.63 7.43
C VAL A 12 -18.50 -1.60 7.03
N VAL A 13 -17.40 -1.09 6.48
CA VAL A 13 -16.28 -1.93 6.04
C VAL A 13 -15.59 -2.63 7.22
N ARG A 14 -15.39 -1.94 8.36
CA ARG A 14 -14.87 -2.55 9.59
C ARG A 14 -15.80 -3.62 10.16
N ASP A 15 -17.09 -3.33 10.26
CA ASP A 15 -18.10 -4.23 10.83
C ASP A 15 -18.25 -5.55 10.04
N LYS A 16 -17.84 -5.56 8.77
CA LYS A 16 -17.81 -6.76 7.92
C LYS A 16 -16.54 -7.61 8.06
N GLY A 17 -15.60 -7.22 8.93
CA GLY A 17 -14.35 -7.96 9.12
C GLY A 17 -13.38 -7.81 7.95
N THR A 18 -13.56 -6.79 7.10
CA THR A 18 -12.79 -6.61 5.85
C THR A 18 -11.29 -6.50 6.10
N TYR A 19 -10.87 -5.92 7.24
CA TYR A 19 -9.46 -5.84 7.62
C TYR A 19 -8.76 -7.20 7.62
N VAL A 20 -9.42 -8.25 8.15
CA VAL A 20 -8.83 -9.59 8.22
C VAL A 20 -8.60 -10.14 6.81
N ILE A 21 -9.58 -9.94 5.92
CA ILE A 21 -9.49 -10.38 4.52
C ILE A 21 -8.35 -9.66 3.81
N LEU A 22 -8.27 -8.34 3.93
CA LEU A 22 -7.23 -7.52 3.30
C LEU A 22 -5.84 -7.86 3.80
N ARG A 23 -5.68 -8.11 5.10
CA ARG A 23 -4.38 -8.48 5.67
C ARG A 23 -3.89 -9.83 5.12
N GLU A 24 -4.77 -10.82 4.99
CA GLU A 24 -4.37 -12.10 4.42
C GLU A 24 -4.10 -11.99 2.91
N LEU A 25 -4.86 -11.17 2.18
CA LEU A 25 -4.60 -10.87 0.76
C LEU A 25 -3.23 -10.20 0.59
N HIS A 26 -2.94 -9.17 1.37
CA HIS A 26 -1.67 -8.44 1.33
C HIS A 26 -0.46 -9.36 1.53
N ARG A 27 -0.57 -10.40 2.37
CA ARG A 27 0.51 -11.36 2.61
C ARG A 27 0.86 -12.24 1.41
N CYS A 28 -0.10 -12.52 0.53
CA CYS A 28 0.11 -13.43 -0.61
C CYS A 28 0.10 -12.73 -1.97
N GLU A 29 -0.31 -11.46 -2.02
CA GLU A 29 -0.33 -10.66 -3.24
C GLU A 29 1.09 -10.32 -3.72
N ARG A 30 1.26 -10.24 -5.04
CA ARG A 30 2.52 -9.92 -5.72
C ARG A 30 2.39 -8.77 -6.70
N GLU A 31 1.16 -8.46 -7.12
CA GLU A 31 0.91 -7.34 -8.00
C GLU A 31 1.05 -6.01 -7.21
N PRO A 32 1.97 -5.11 -7.62
CA PRO A 32 2.29 -3.91 -6.83
C PRO A 32 1.10 -2.97 -6.62
N ASP A 33 0.27 -2.75 -7.63
CA ASP A 33 -0.87 -1.84 -7.53
C ASP A 33 -1.93 -2.37 -6.55
N VAL A 34 -2.13 -3.69 -6.51
CA VAL A 34 -3.03 -4.36 -5.57
C VAL A 34 -2.45 -4.34 -4.16
N LEU A 35 -1.14 -4.52 -3.98
CA LEU A 35 -0.48 -4.37 -2.68
C LEU A 35 -0.68 -2.95 -2.14
N ALA A 36 -0.39 -1.92 -2.93
CA ALA A 36 -0.59 -0.52 -2.57
C ALA A 36 -2.07 -0.23 -2.24
N ALA A 37 -3.01 -0.79 -3.00
CA ALA A 37 -4.43 -0.66 -2.70
C ALA A 37 -4.84 -1.38 -1.40
N CYS A 38 -4.23 -2.52 -1.08
CA CYS A 38 -4.46 -3.20 0.19
C CYS A 38 -3.92 -2.40 1.38
N GLU A 39 -2.69 -1.89 1.26
CA GLU A 39 -2.00 -1.12 2.31
C GLU A 39 -2.77 0.14 2.67
N ASN A 40 -3.08 0.95 1.67
CA ASN A 40 -3.86 2.17 1.85
C ASN A 40 -5.23 1.89 2.50
N LEU A 41 -5.89 0.77 2.17
CA LEU A 41 -7.17 0.41 2.79
C LEU A 41 -6.99 -0.08 4.23
N ILE A 42 -5.94 -0.86 4.49
CA ILE A 42 -5.57 -1.29 5.83
C ILE A 42 -5.29 -0.08 6.71
N GLN A 43 -4.46 0.87 6.26
CA GLN A 43 -4.13 2.11 6.99
C GLN A 43 -5.40 2.87 7.40
N VAL A 44 -6.36 3.05 6.48
CA VAL A 44 -7.63 3.72 6.76
C VAL A 44 -8.52 2.95 7.74
N LEU A 45 -8.49 1.61 7.72
CA LEU A 45 -9.33 0.78 8.59
C LEU A 45 -8.79 0.64 10.01
N ILE A 46 -7.46 0.71 10.19
CA ILE A 46 -6.82 0.63 11.51
C ILE A 46 -6.58 2.01 12.14
N GLY A 47 -6.60 3.07 11.34
CA GLY A 47 -6.39 4.43 11.81
C GLY A 47 -7.53 4.93 12.70
N ASP A 48 -7.19 5.88 13.57
CA ASP A 48 -8.15 6.54 14.44
C ASP A 48 -9.19 7.33 13.65
N GLU A 49 -10.40 7.38 14.18
CA GLU A 49 -11.49 8.13 13.56
C GLU A 49 -11.26 9.64 13.74
N PRO A 50 -11.35 10.45 12.66
CA PRO A 50 -11.20 11.90 12.77
C PRO A 50 -12.25 12.54 13.68
N GLY A 51 -11.94 13.73 14.20
CA GLY A 51 -12.84 14.51 15.03
C GLY A 51 -14.12 14.97 14.30
N PRO A 52 -15.11 15.48 15.04
CA PRO A 52 -16.35 16.02 14.47
C PRO A 52 -16.06 17.08 13.39
N GLY A 53 -16.74 16.99 12.25
CA GLY A 53 -16.52 17.89 11.11
C GLY A 53 -15.39 17.49 10.17
N MET A 54 -14.66 16.40 10.46
CA MET A 54 -13.61 15.84 9.58
C MET A 54 -13.94 14.43 9.07
N GLU A 55 -15.22 14.09 9.03
CA GLU A 55 -15.67 12.71 8.84
C GLU A 55 -15.60 12.24 7.38
N ASN A 56 -15.63 13.17 6.43
CA ASN A 56 -15.40 12.94 5.00
C ASN A 56 -13.99 13.39 4.61
N LEU A 57 -13.09 12.43 4.45
CA LEU A 57 -11.67 12.67 4.15
C LEU A 57 -11.44 13.40 2.82
N LEU A 58 -12.42 13.40 1.92
CA LEU A 58 -12.35 14.13 0.64
C LEU A 58 -12.68 15.62 0.76
N GLU A 59 -13.31 16.04 1.87
CA GLU A 59 -13.75 17.42 2.11
C GLU A 59 -12.92 18.14 3.18
N VAL A 60 -12.03 17.41 3.87
CA VAL A 60 -11.17 17.97 4.91
C VAL A 60 -10.14 18.91 4.28
N LYS A 61 -10.05 20.13 4.82
CA LYS A 61 -8.96 21.04 4.49
C LYS A 61 -7.69 20.58 5.19
N ILE A 62 -6.69 20.21 4.40
CA ILE A 62 -5.38 19.78 4.89
C ILE A 62 -4.52 21.04 5.12
N PRO A 63 -3.95 21.24 6.32
CA PRO A 63 -2.96 22.29 6.54
C PRO A 63 -1.71 22.07 5.68
N GLU A 64 -1.08 23.15 5.21
CA GLU A 64 0.09 23.09 4.30
C GLU A 64 1.22 22.20 4.83
N GLU A 65 1.57 22.32 6.11
CA GLU A 65 2.60 21.48 6.75
C GLU A 65 2.27 19.98 6.68
N VAL A 66 1.00 19.63 6.83
CA VAL A 66 0.56 18.23 6.77
C VAL A 66 0.58 17.76 5.32
N GLU A 67 0.17 18.60 4.37
CA GLU A 67 0.24 18.29 2.94
C GLU A 67 1.68 18.04 2.47
N GLU A 68 2.64 18.86 2.91
CA GLU A 68 4.06 18.68 2.61
C GLU A 68 4.60 17.36 3.22
N GLN A 69 4.23 17.04 4.46
CA GLN A 69 4.61 15.77 5.08
C GLN A 69 4.05 14.56 4.34
N LEU A 70 2.79 14.62 3.88
CA LEU A 70 2.19 13.55 3.08
C LEU A 70 2.94 13.36 1.76
N ARG A 71 3.18 14.45 1.01
CA ARG A 71 3.93 14.39 -0.26
C ARG A 71 5.34 13.82 -0.10
N ARG A 72 6.03 14.16 1.00
CA ARG A 72 7.36 13.60 1.29
C ARG A 72 7.28 12.09 1.52
N ARG A 73 6.29 11.62 2.28
CA ARG A 73 6.09 10.17 2.51
C ARG A 73 5.79 9.43 1.21
N ASP A 74 4.93 10.00 0.36
CA ASP A 74 4.62 9.43 -0.95
C ASP A 74 5.90 9.27 -1.81
N GLN A 75 6.77 10.29 -1.81
CA GLN A 75 8.07 10.22 -2.51
C GLN A 75 9.01 9.16 -1.93
N GLU A 76 9.14 9.10 -0.60
CA GLU A 76 9.96 8.09 0.07
C GLU A 76 9.48 6.66 -0.25
N GLU A 77 8.16 6.45 -0.28
CA GLU A 77 7.53 5.16 -0.64
C GLU A 77 7.75 4.81 -2.14
N GLU A 78 7.67 5.78 -3.05
CA GLU A 78 7.98 5.59 -4.47
C GLU A 78 9.46 5.21 -4.68
N GLU A 79 10.39 5.92 -4.05
CA GLU A 79 11.83 5.65 -4.13
C GLU A 79 12.18 4.25 -3.57
N GLU A 80 11.56 3.85 -2.46
CA GLU A 80 11.76 2.51 -1.89
C GLU A 80 11.26 1.40 -2.83
N GLN A 81 10.09 1.61 -3.46
CA GLN A 81 9.55 0.67 -4.44
C GLN A 81 10.43 0.55 -5.69
N GLU A 82 10.95 1.67 -6.21
CA GLU A 82 11.88 1.64 -7.35
C GLU A 82 13.17 0.90 -7.00
N ARG A 83 13.71 1.13 -5.80
CA ARG A 83 14.87 0.39 -5.32
C ARG A 83 14.60 -1.11 -5.22
N TRP A 84 13.48 -1.51 -4.63
CA TRP A 84 13.13 -2.92 -4.49
C TRP A 84 12.95 -3.60 -5.84
N ARG A 85 12.28 -2.93 -6.79
CA ARG A 85 12.14 -3.40 -8.18
C ARG A 85 13.49 -3.61 -8.85
N ARG A 86 14.42 -2.66 -8.69
CA ARG A 86 15.77 -2.76 -9.25
C ARG A 86 16.54 -3.93 -8.66
N GLU A 87 16.45 -4.13 -7.35
CA GLU A 87 17.09 -5.25 -6.65
C GLU A 87 16.51 -6.61 -7.12
N GLU A 88 15.19 -6.70 -7.34
CA GLU A 88 14.57 -7.89 -7.93
C GLU A 88 15.02 -8.16 -9.38
N GLU A 89 15.11 -7.12 -10.22
CA GLU A 89 15.61 -7.24 -11.59
C GLU A 89 17.09 -7.68 -11.65
N GLU A 90 17.94 -7.11 -10.79
CA GLU A 90 19.35 -7.50 -10.65
C GLU A 90 19.48 -8.95 -10.15
N ALA A 91 18.67 -9.36 -9.16
CA ALA A 91 18.66 -10.73 -8.66
C ALA A 91 18.15 -11.75 -9.71
N ALA A 92 17.22 -11.35 -10.57
CA ALA A 92 16.74 -12.17 -11.69
C ALA A 92 17.77 -12.25 -12.84
N GLY A 93 18.65 -11.25 -12.99
CA GLY A 93 19.68 -11.19 -14.03
C GLY A 93 20.92 -12.05 -13.76
N ASP A 94 21.21 -12.44 -12.51
CA ASP A 94 22.39 -13.22 -12.12
C ASP A 94 22.18 -14.75 -12.21
N SER A 95 21.17 -15.22 -12.94
CA SER A 95 21.06 -16.64 -13.29
C SER A 95 22.14 -17.03 -14.32
N THR A 96 23.36 -17.26 -13.84
CA THR A 96 24.44 -17.87 -14.62
C THR A 96 23.98 -19.25 -15.11
N PRO A 97 23.97 -19.55 -16.43
CA PRO A 97 23.66 -20.89 -16.91
C PRO A 97 24.68 -21.88 -16.36
N CYS A 98 24.19 -23.00 -15.82
CA CYS A 98 25.04 -24.13 -15.40
C CYS A 98 25.97 -24.50 -16.57
N PRO A 99 27.29 -24.64 -16.37
CA PRO A 99 28.17 -25.08 -17.44
C PRO A 99 27.75 -26.49 -17.86
N GLU A 100 27.46 -26.66 -19.16
CA GLU A 100 27.21 -27.97 -19.74
C GLU A 100 28.48 -28.82 -19.59
N GLU A 101 28.37 -29.91 -18.82
CA GLU A 101 29.41 -30.92 -18.68
C GLU A 101 29.71 -31.51 -20.07
N PRO A 102 30.98 -31.54 -20.54
CA PRO A 102 31.31 -32.09 -21.84
C PRO A 102 31.06 -33.60 -21.82
N SER A 103 30.12 -34.06 -22.66
CA SER A 103 29.92 -35.48 -22.92
C SER A 103 31.16 -36.02 -23.65
N GLY A 104 31.79 -37.03 -23.05
CA GLY A 104 33.01 -37.68 -23.55
C GLY A 104 32.82 -38.56 -24.78
#